data_AF-A0A2W7APM8-F1
#
_entry.id   AF-A0A2W7APM8-F1
#
_cell.length_a   1.000
_cell.length_b   1.000
_cell.length_c   1.000
_cell.angle_alpha   90.00
_cell.angle_beta   90.00
_cell.angle_gamma   90.00
#
_symmetry.space_group_name_H-M   'P 1'
#
loop_
_entity.id
_entity.type
_entity.pdbx_description
1 polymer ?
#
loop_
_entity_poly.entity_id
_entity_poly.type
_entity_poly.pdbx_seq_one_letter_code
_entity_poly.pdbx_strand_id
1 'polypeptide(L)' 'MLSQPHPRPPARRRDAGTSARMADFLLRHAAGAGSVTEADLRIEFSAEEIEANLEAAKALARRRGKGRP' A
#
# COMPACT_ATOMS: atom_id res chain seq x y z
N MET A 1 33.91 -20.43 -21.47
CA MET A 1 33.96 -19.20 -20.65
C MET A 1 32.63 -19.08 -19.90
N LEU A 2 32.67 -19.10 -18.57
CA LEU A 2 31.51 -18.89 -17.70
C LEU A 2 31.05 -17.42 -17.75
N SER A 3 29.74 -17.16 -17.70
CA SER A 3 29.11 -16.28 -16.69
C SER A 3 27.59 -16.21 -16.86
N GLN A 4 26.92 -16.27 -15.72
CA GLN A 4 25.50 -16.58 -15.50
C GLN A 4 24.54 -15.44 -15.93
N PRO A 5 23.25 -15.75 -16.19
CA PRO A 5 22.21 -14.73 -16.27
C PRO A 5 22.04 -14.08 -14.89
N HIS A 6 22.02 -12.75 -14.82
CA HIS A 6 21.66 -12.00 -13.62
C HIS A 6 20.13 -12.09 -13.39
N PRO A 7 19.61 -12.78 -12.35
CA PRO A 7 18.27 -12.50 -11.87
C PRO A 7 18.32 -11.20 -11.07
N ARG A 8 17.78 -10.11 -11.63
CA ARG A 8 17.49 -8.90 -10.84
C ARG A 8 16.34 -9.23 -9.88
N PRO A 9 16.46 -8.95 -8.57
CA PRO A 9 15.44 -9.36 -7.60
C PRO A 9 14.15 -8.54 -7.79
N PRO A 10 12.96 -9.17 -7.82
CA PRO A 10 11.69 -8.44 -7.86
C PRO A 10 11.23 -8.02 -6.45
N ALA A 11 12.10 -7.46 -5.62
CA ALA A 11 11.70 -7.01 -4.28
C ALA A 11 10.90 -5.69 -4.35
N ARG A 12 11.37 -4.73 -5.15
CA ARG A 12 10.86 -3.34 -5.13
C ARG A 12 9.46 -3.14 -5.72
N ARG A 13 8.90 -4.13 -6.43
CA ARG A 13 7.56 -4.05 -7.01
C ARG A 13 6.46 -4.48 -6.04
N ARG A 14 6.79 -5.29 -5.03
CA ARG A 14 5.81 -5.77 -4.05
C ARG A 14 5.33 -4.63 -3.16
N ASP A 15 6.27 -3.86 -2.60
CA ASP A 15 5.95 -2.79 -1.65
C ASP A 15 5.14 -1.65 -2.29
N ALA A 16 5.51 -1.24 -3.50
CA ALA A 16 4.76 -0.25 -4.27
C ALA A 16 3.32 -0.73 -4.59
N GLY A 17 3.13 -2.04 -4.79
CA GLY A 17 1.83 -2.65 -4.97
C GLY A 17 1.00 -2.68 -3.68
N THR A 18 1.62 -3.05 -2.56
CA THR A 18 0.98 -3.09 -1.23
C THR A 18 0.55 -1.70 -0.78
N SER A 19 1.42 -0.70 -0.90
CA SER A 19 1.08 0.72 -0.64
C SER A 19 -0.12 1.19 -1.46
N ALA A 20 -0.20 0.82 -2.74
CA ALA A 20 -1.31 1.20 -3.62
C ALA A 20 -2.62 0.50 -3.25
N ARG A 21 -2.59 -0.80 -2.91
CA ARG A 21 -3.75 -1.53 -2.40
C ARG A 21 -4.25 -0.96 -1.09
N MET A 22 -3.35 -0.63 -0.18
CA MET A 22 -3.71 -0.08 1.11
C MET A 22 -4.26 1.34 0.98
N ALA A 23 -3.73 2.17 0.06
CA ALA A 23 -4.32 3.47 -0.26
C ALA A 23 -5.74 3.36 -0.81
N ASP A 24 -6.00 2.35 -1.64
CA ASP A 24 -7.33 2.09 -2.20
C ASP A 24 -8.31 1.61 -1.11
N PHE A 25 -7.87 0.74 -0.22
CA PHE A 25 -8.62 0.35 0.98
C PHE A 25 -8.98 1.56 1.84
N LEU A 26 -8.00 2.43 2.12
CA LEU A 26 -8.22 3.68 2.87
C LEU A 26 -9.29 4.56 2.21
N LEU A 27 -9.27 4.71 0.89
CA LEU A 27 -10.26 5.51 0.14
C LEU A 27 -11.66 4.90 0.18
N ARG A 28 -11.77 3.58 0.02
CA ARG A 28 -13.06 2.87 0.06
C ARG A 28 -13.69 2.91 1.45
N HIS A 29 -12.90 2.70 2.50
CA HIS A 29 -13.40 2.69 3.87
C HIS A 29 -13.61 4.09 4.47
N ALA A 30 -12.78 5.08 4.13
CA ALA A 30 -12.96 6.46 4.61
C ALA A 30 -14.28 7.09 4.16
N ALA A 31 -14.85 6.64 3.05
CA ALA A 31 -16.15 7.11 2.56
C ALA A 31 -17.36 6.55 3.32
N GLY A 32 -17.19 5.46 4.09
CA GLY A 32 -18.31 4.71 4.67
C GLY A 32 -18.39 4.68 6.20
N ALA A 33 -17.27 4.65 6.92
CA ALA A 33 -17.27 4.30 8.36
C ALA A 33 -16.71 5.38 9.31
N GLY A 34 -16.16 6.47 8.78
CA GLY A 34 -15.27 7.34 9.56
C GLY A 34 -13.92 6.65 9.78
N SER A 35 -12.84 7.41 9.59
CA SER A 35 -11.43 7.08 9.87
C SER A 35 -11.06 5.58 9.96
N VAL A 36 -10.41 5.06 8.91
CA VAL A 36 -9.87 3.69 8.90
C VAL A 36 -8.88 3.47 10.05
N THR A 37 -9.09 2.43 10.85
CA THR A 37 -8.20 2.07 11.96
C THR A 37 -7.16 1.02 11.54
N GLU A 38 -6.13 0.84 12.36
CA GLU A 38 -5.16 -0.25 12.16
C GLU A 38 -5.80 -1.64 12.26
N ALA A 39 -6.86 -1.78 13.07
CA ALA A 39 -7.62 -3.04 13.17
C ALA A 39 -8.31 -3.39 11.84
N ASP A 40 -8.84 -2.39 11.13
CA ASP A 40 -9.44 -2.59 9.81
C ASP A 40 -8.38 -3.01 8.78
N LEU A 41 -7.18 -2.40 8.83
CA LEU A 41 -6.09 -2.75 7.94
C LEU A 41 -5.58 -4.18 8.17
N ARG A 42 -5.59 -4.64 9.43
CA ARG A 42 -5.19 -6.02 9.77
C ARG A 42 -6.10 -7.11 9.18
N ILE A 43 -7.25 -6.75 8.61
CA ILE A 43 -8.12 -7.68 7.88
C ILE A 43 -7.47 -8.13 6.56
N GLU A 44 -6.79 -7.20 5.87
CA GLU A 44 -6.22 -7.44 4.53
C GLU A 44 -4.69 -7.37 4.46
N PHE A 45 -4.03 -6.81 5.50
CA PHE A 45 -2.60 -6.55 5.52
C PHE A 45 -1.95 -7.07 6.81
N SER A 46 -0.72 -7.57 6.71
CA SER A 46 0.06 -7.94 7.90
C SER A 46 0.56 -6.71 8.67
N ALA A 47 0.92 -6.89 9.95
CA ALA A 47 1.45 -5.80 10.77
C ALA A 47 2.71 -5.17 10.15
N GLU A 48 3.61 -5.99 9.61
CA GLU A 48 4.84 -5.54 8.94
C GLU A 48 4.54 -4.74 7.67
N GLU A 49 3.56 -5.19 6.86
CA GLU A 49 3.13 -4.46 5.67
C GLU A 49 2.48 -3.12 6.02
N ILE A 50 1.66 -3.08 7.07
CA ILE A 50 1.05 -1.84 7.55
C ILE A 50 2.13 -0.88 7.98
N GLU A 51 3.05 -1.30 8.86
CA GLU A 51 4.13 -0.42 9.34
C GLU A 51 4.99 0.11 8.19
N ALA A 52 5.37 -0.75 7.25
CA ALA A 52 6.22 -0.37 6.12
C ALA A 52 5.51 0.53 5.08
N ASN A 53 4.19 0.40 4.91
CA ASN A 53 3.48 1.02 3.78
C ASN A 53 2.40 2.04 4.19
N LEU A 54 2.04 2.16 5.47
CA LEU A 54 0.89 2.98 5.92
C LEU A 54 1.08 4.45 5.59
N GLU A 55 2.26 4.99 5.83
CA GLU A 55 2.53 6.41 5.53
C GLU A 55 2.50 6.70 4.02
N ALA A 56 3.09 5.81 3.21
CA ALA A 56 3.03 5.91 1.75
C ALA A 56 1.59 5.78 1.23
N ALA A 57 0.81 4.86 1.80
CA ALA A 57 -0.60 4.65 1.48
C ALA A 57 -1.46 5.87 1.83
N LYS A 58 -1.27 6.47 3.02
CA LYS A 58 -1.95 7.71 3.44
C LYS A 58 -1.62 8.88 2.49
N ALA A 59 -0.36 9.03 2.10
CA ALA A 59 0.04 10.06 1.14
C ALA A 59 -0.62 9.87 -0.24
N LEU A 60 -0.66 8.63 -0.73
CA LEU A 60 -1.34 8.25 -1.97
C LEU A 60 -2.85 8.48 -1.90
N ALA A 61 -3.50 8.07 -0.80
CA ALA A 61 -4.92 8.26 -0.57
C ALA A 61 -5.28 9.74 -0.54
N ARG A 62 -4.52 10.59 0.19
CA ARG A 62 -4.72 12.04 0.20
C ARG A 62 -4.57 12.65 -1.20
N ARG A 63 -3.55 12.24 -1.96
CA ARG A 63 -3.33 12.75 -3.34
C ARG A 63 -4.47 12.35 -4.27
N ARG A 64 -4.99 11.12 -4.16
CA ARG A 64 -6.11 10.61 -4.95
C ARG A 64 -7.45 11.23 -4.57
N GLY A 65 -7.71 11.42 -3.27
CA GLY A 65 -8.94 12.03 -2.76
C GLY A 65 -9.06 13.53 -3.08
N LYS A 66 -7.94 14.26 -3.10
CA LYS A 66 -7.91 15.69 -3.45
C LYS A 66 -8.17 15.99 -4.93
N GLY A 67 -8.05 14.97 -5.80
CA GLY A 67 -8.30 15.09 -7.24
C GLY A 67 -9.73 14.74 -7.68
N ARG A 68 -10.65 14.46 -6.74
CA ARG A 68 -12.05 14.17 -7.05
C ARG A 68 -12.84 15.49 -7.03
N PRO A 69 -13.30 16.02 -8.19
CA PRO A 69 -14.18 17.18 -8.23
C PRO A 69 -15.54 16.89 -7.60
#